data_AF-A0A950J5I0-F1
#
_entry.id   AF-A0A950J5I0-F1
#
_cell.length_a   1.000
_cell.length_b   1.000
_cell.length_c   1.000
_cell.angle_alpha   90.00
_cell.angle_beta   90.00
_cell.angle_gamma   90.00
#
_symmetry.space_group_name_H-M   'P 1'
#
loop_
_entity.id
_entity.type
_entity.pdbx_description
1 polymer ?
#
loop_
_entity_poly.entity_id
_entity_poly.type
_entity_poly.pdbx_seq_one_letter_code
_entity_poly.pdbx_strand_id
1 'polypeptide(L)'
;MAVVVSFCRPKTERHLVAVIEKAGGEIRWLDFAPHRLYSARGIAHHEGSLFVVGIAAGGSGLAVFDTIAWKLRGFSILDGIADVHSICMADGAIIAASTGSDKIVRITDNGTNHTYETLWSPSSGEHDLNHVNAVCFHKGELYCCAFGPKSSDRWKSAQNGYIYNITRNK
;
A
#
# COMPACT_ATOMS: atom_id res chain seq x y z
N MET A 1 -11.25 17.12 12.03
CA MET A 1 -10.34 16.78 10.91
C MET A 1 -9.16 16.08 11.54
N ALA A 2 -8.89 14.85 11.11
CA ALA A 2 -7.81 14.05 11.67
C ALA A 2 -6.63 13.94 10.68
N VAL A 3 -5.44 13.70 11.21
CA VAL A 3 -4.26 13.27 10.45
C VAL A 3 -4.05 11.78 10.72
N VAL A 4 -3.87 10.99 9.67
CA VAL A 4 -3.57 9.56 9.79
C VAL A 4 -2.09 9.34 9.49
N VAL A 5 -1.41 8.60 10.36
CA VAL A 5 0.03 8.30 10.25
C VAL A 5 0.20 6.78 10.32
N SER A 6 0.85 6.19 9.32
CA SER A 6 1.23 4.79 9.30
C SER A 6 2.71 4.59 9.61
N PHE A 7 3.02 3.51 10.31
CA PHE A 7 4.38 3.16 10.71
C PHE A 7 4.79 1.84 10.02
N CYS A 8 5.79 1.93 9.15
CA CYS A 8 6.27 0.78 8.37
C CYS A 8 7.02 -0.24 9.23
N ARG A 9 7.70 0.19 10.30
CA ARG A 9 8.44 -0.71 11.21
C ARG A 9 8.34 -0.22 12.66
N PRO A 10 7.16 -0.32 13.29
CA PRO A 10 7.04 0.05 14.69
C PRO A 10 7.73 -0.99 15.58
N LYS A 11 8.08 -0.59 16.80
CA LYS A 11 8.63 -1.50 17.82
C LYS A 11 7.58 -2.52 18.32
N THR A 12 6.31 -2.28 18.04
CA THR A 12 5.19 -3.12 18.46
C THR A 12 4.08 -3.08 17.41
N GLU A 13 3.43 -4.23 17.22
CA GLU A 13 2.27 -4.40 16.32
C GLU A 13 1.03 -3.62 16.77
N ARG A 14 1.03 -3.08 18.00
CA ARG A 14 -0.08 -2.25 18.49
C ARG A 14 -0.04 -0.81 17.97
N HIS A 15 1.09 -0.36 17.42
CA HIS A 15 1.31 1.03 17.03
C HIS A 15 1.60 1.17 15.54
N LEU A 16 0.71 0.61 14.72
CA LEU A 16 0.87 0.59 13.26
C LEU A 16 0.27 1.81 12.59
N VAL A 17 -0.91 2.25 13.04
CA VAL A 17 -1.60 3.41 12.48
C VAL A 17 -2.17 4.26 13.61
N ALA A 18 -1.81 5.53 13.60
CA ALA A 18 -2.32 6.55 14.51
C ALA A 18 -3.27 7.48 13.77
N VAL A 19 -4.40 7.79 14.41
CA VAL A 19 -5.31 8.87 14.05
C VAL A 19 -5.12 9.99 15.07
N ILE A 20 -4.75 11.17 14.58
CA ILE A 20 -4.44 12.33 15.40
C ILE A 20 -5.49 13.40 15.14
N GLU A 21 -6.33 13.68 16.15
CA GLU A 21 -7.38 14.71 16.03
C GLU A 21 -6.78 16.11 16.13
N LYS A 22 -6.99 16.93 15.10
CA LYS A 22 -6.36 18.25 14.97
C LYS A 22 -6.76 19.23 16.09
N ALA A 23 -7.98 19.12 16.61
CA ALA A 23 -8.53 20.07 17.56
C ALA A 23 -8.05 19.86 19.00
N GLY A 24 -7.55 18.66 19.35
CA GLY A 24 -7.17 18.32 20.72
C GLY A 24 -5.83 17.57 20.85
N GLY A 25 -5.22 17.18 19.75
CA GLY A 25 -3.98 16.38 19.75
C GLY A 25 -4.17 14.97 20.29
N GLU A 26 -5.42 14.52 20.48
CA GLU A 26 -5.71 13.15 20.91
C GLU A 26 -5.19 12.17 19.86
N ILE A 27 -4.45 11.16 20.33
CA ILE A 27 -3.91 10.09 19.50
C ILE A 27 -4.71 8.83 19.76
N ARG A 28 -5.35 8.31 18.72
CA ARG A 28 -6.01 7.01 18.72
C ARG A 28 -5.20 6.04 17.88
N TRP A 29 -4.86 4.90 18.44
CA TRP A 29 -4.25 3.79 17.70
C TRP A 29 -5.34 2.89 17.15
N LEU A 30 -5.25 2.54 15.87
CA LEU A 30 -6.20 1.63 15.24
C LEU A 30 -5.94 0.18 15.69
N ASP A 31 -7.02 -0.52 16.03
CA ASP A 31 -6.96 -1.93 16.44
C ASP A 31 -7.21 -2.85 15.23
N PHE A 32 -6.27 -3.76 15.00
CA PHE A 32 -6.31 -4.73 13.90
C PHE A 32 -6.86 -6.09 14.34
N ALA A 33 -7.15 -6.30 15.63
CA ALA A 33 -7.64 -7.56 16.15
C ALA A 33 -8.97 -7.99 15.47
N PRO A 34 -9.19 -9.31 15.29
CA PRO A 34 -8.32 -10.43 15.68
C PRO A 34 -7.16 -10.69 14.70
N HIS A 35 -7.07 -9.91 13.61
CA HIS A 35 -6.03 -10.05 12.61
C HIS A 35 -4.71 -9.43 13.09
N ARG A 36 -3.62 -9.80 12.44
CA ARG A 36 -2.29 -9.28 12.75
C ARG A 36 -1.63 -8.74 11.50
N LEU A 37 -1.20 -7.50 11.61
CA LEU A 37 -0.36 -6.81 10.65
C LEU A 37 0.95 -6.46 11.38
N TYR A 38 2.09 -6.70 10.75
CA TYR A 38 3.41 -6.49 11.34
C TYR A 38 4.03 -5.15 10.92
N SER A 39 3.44 -4.49 9.92
CA SER A 39 3.86 -3.20 9.39
C SER A 39 2.67 -2.48 8.76
N ALA A 40 2.64 -1.15 8.76
CA ALA A 40 1.71 -0.38 7.96
C ALA A 40 2.50 0.51 7.00
N ARG A 41 2.50 0.13 5.72
CA ARG A 41 3.41 0.69 4.71
C ARG A 41 2.70 1.67 3.78
N GLY A 42 1.50 1.31 3.36
CA GLY A 42 0.66 2.14 2.51
C GLY A 42 -0.68 2.41 3.17
N ILE A 43 -1.21 3.62 2.97
CA ILE A 43 -2.56 3.99 3.36
C ILE A 43 -3.24 4.74 2.22
N ALA A 44 -4.54 4.54 2.07
CA ALA A 44 -5.36 5.32 1.16
C ALA A 44 -6.74 5.56 1.77
N HIS A 45 -7.37 6.67 1.41
CA HIS A 45 -8.72 7.00 1.86
C HIS A 45 -9.66 7.11 0.67
N HIS A 46 -10.84 6.50 0.78
CA HIS A 46 -11.91 6.63 -0.21
C HIS A 46 -13.26 6.34 0.44
N GLU A 47 -14.24 7.20 0.15
CA GLU A 47 -15.65 7.05 0.56
C GLU A 47 -15.86 6.65 2.04
N GLY A 48 -15.18 7.35 2.96
CA GLY A 48 -15.32 7.08 4.41
C GLY A 48 -14.62 5.82 4.89
N SER A 49 -13.79 5.22 4.04
CA SER A 49 -12.95 4.07 4.38
C SER A 49 -11.48 4.45 4.33
N LEU A 50 -10.71 3.96 5.31
CA LEU A 50 -9.26 3.95 5.32
C LEU A 50 -8.77 2.55 4.99
N PHE A 51 -8.02 2.43 3.90
CA PHE A 51 -7.32 1.23 3.49
C PHE A 51 -5.91 1.29 4.05
N VAL A 52 -5.44 0.18 4.61
CA VAL A 52 -4.08 0.03 5.16
C VAL A 52 -3.49 -1.25 4.63
N VAL A 53 -2.30 -1.17 4.06
CA VAL A 53 -1.53 -2.34 3.61
C VAL A 53 -0.23 -2.50 4.37
N GLY A 54 0.20 -3.73 4.52
CA GLY A 54 1.53 -4.09 4.99
C GLY A 54 1.71 -5.59 5.13
N ILE A 55 2.74 -6.01 5.85
CA ILE A 55 3.02 -7.45 6.05
C ILE A 55 2.05 -8.04 7.07
N ALA A 56 1.46 -9.19 6.75
CA ALA A 56 0.68 -10.03 7.65
C ALA A 56 1.22 -11.48 7.65
N ALA A 57 0.67 -12.34 8.50
CA ALA A 57 0.90 -13.78 8.38
C ALA A 57 0.27 -14.27 7.06
N GLY A 58 1.06 -14.87 6.19
CA GLY A 58 0.60 -15.37 4.89
C GLY A 58 0.85 -14.44 3.70
N GLY A 59 1.37 -13.22 3.91
CA GLY A 59 1.75 -12.33 2.79
C GLY A 59 1.43 -10.86 3.07
N SER A 60 1.09 -10.12 2.02
CA SER A 60 0.62 -8.74 2.14
C SER A 60 -0.82 -8.73 2.66
N GLY A 61 -1.08 -8.07 3.78
CA GLY A 61 -2.43 -7.88 4.32
C GLY A 61 -3.02 -6.54 3.88
N LEU A 62 -4.33 -6.53 3.63
CA LEU A 62 -5.16 -5.34 3.42
C LEU A 62 -6.21 -5.26 4.52
N ALA A 63 -6.15 -4.21 5.33
CA ALA A 63 -7.13 -3.87 6.34
C ALA A 63 -7.98 -2.67 5.88
N VAL A 64 -9.28 -2.72 6.17
CA VAL A 64 -10.23 -1.65 5.85
C VAL A 64 -10.87 -1.16 7.12
N PHE A 65 -10.79 0.14 7.38
CA PHE A 65 -11.39 0.79 8.55
C PHE A 65 -12.46 1.78 8.13
N ASP A 66 -13.54 1.85 8.89
CA ASP A 66 -14.48 2.96 8.81
C ASP A 66 -13.87 4.22 9.44
N THR A 67 -13.92 5.38 8.77
CA THR A 67 -13.27 6.61 9.25
C THR A 67 -14.11 7.44 10.21
N ILE A 68 -15.32 7.01 10.54
CA ILE A 68 -16.19 7.69 11.52
C ILE A 68 -15.97 7.06 12.90
N ALA A 69 -16.18 5.75 12.98
CA ALA A 69 -16.01 4.94 14.18
C ALA A 69 -14.55 4.52 14.40
N TRP A 70 -13.69 4.58 13.38
CA TRP A 70 -12.31 4.09 13.40
C TRP A 70 -12.22 2.62 13.80
N LYS A 71 -13.15 1.80 13.26
CA LYS A 71 -13.25 0.37 13.51
C LYS A 71 -12.88 -0.43 12.27
N LEU A 72 -12.20 -1.56 12.48
CA LEU A 72 -11.91 -2.53 11.43
C LEU A 72 -13.23 -3.07 10.86
N ARG A 73 -13.37 -2.99 9.54
CA ARG A 73 -14.52 -3.46 8.76
C ARG A 73 -14.21 -4.77 8.04
N GLY A 74 -12.97 -4.94 7.62
CA GLY A 74 -12.54 -6.12 6.89
C GLY A 74 -11.03 -6.25 6.90
N PHE A 75 -10.58 -7.49 6.71
CA PHE A 75 -9.18 -7.85 6.57
C PHE A 75 -9.05 -8.97 5.54
N SER A 76 -8.06 -8.87 4.67
CA SER A 76 -7.78 -9.89 3.65
C SER A 76 -6.28 -10.05 3.42
N ILE A 77 -5.87 -11.24 3.00
CA ILE A 77 -4.53 -11.48 2.48
C ILE A 77 -4.60 -11.27 0.95
N LEU A 78 -3.65 -10.50 0.42
CA LEU A 78 -3.54 -10.19 -1.00
C LEU A 78 -2.69 -11.27 -1.68
N ASP A 79 -3.35 -12.35 -2.08
CA ASP A 79 -2.71 -13.46 -2.77
C ASP A 79 -2.04 -13.01 -4.07
N GLY A 80 -0.79 -13.43 -4.28
CA GLY A 80 -0.03 -13.10 -5.49
C GLY A 80 0.49 -11.66 -5.57
N ILE A 81 0.30 -10.83 -4.53
CA ILE A 81 0.87 -9.49 -4.44
C ILE A 81 1.96 -9.44 -3.37
N ALA A 82 3.19 -9.21 -3.81
CA ALA A 82 4.38 -9.35 -2.99
C ALA A 82 4.80 -8.02 -2.36
N ASP A 83 4.97 -8.02 -1.04
CA ASP A 83 5.63 -6.97 -0.27
C ASP A 83 5.07 -5.56 -0.53
N VAL A 84 3.74 -5.39 -0.45
CA VAL A 84 3.09 -4.12 -0.82
C VAL A 84 3.61 -2.95 0.02
N HIS A 85 4.11 -1.90 -0.62
CA HIS A 85 4.67 -0.71 0.05
C HIS A 85 3.77 0.51 0.02
N SER A 86 2.94 0.65 -1.02
CA SER A 86 2.15 1.86 -1.23
C SER A 86 0.86 1.50 -1.93
N ILE A 87 -0.19 2.26 -1.61
CA ILE A 87 -1.48 2.18 -2.28
C ILE A 87 -2.02 3.58 -2.55
N CYS A 88 -2.82 3.70 -3.60
CA CYS A 88 -3.70 4.84 -3.81
C CYS A 88 -5.05 4.36 -4.34
N MET A 89 -6.05 5.24 -4.32
CA MET A 89 -7.37 4.95 -4.90
C MET A 89 -7.48 5.63 -6.26
N ALA A 90 -7.90 4.88 -7.27
CA ALA A 90 -8.16 5.37 -8.62
C ALA A 90 -9.37 4.64 -9.20
N ASP A 91 -10.35 5.41 -9.69
CA ASP A 91 -11.58 4.88 -10.30
C ASP A 91 -12.30 3.81 -9.47
N GLY A 92 -12.35 4.00 -8.14
CA GLY A 92 -12.98 3.06 -7.20
C GLY A 92 -12.16 1.80 -6.89
N ALA A 93 -11.00 1.61 -7.50
CA ALA A 93 -10.10 0.49 -7.24
C ALA A 93 -8.88 0.89 -6.42
N ILE A 94 -8.30 -0.08 -5.71
CA ILE A 94 -7.02 0.09 -5.03
C ILE A 94 -5.92 -0.16 -6.05
N ILE A 95 -5.00 0.80 -6.21
CA ILE A 95 -3.78 0.60 -6.98
C ILE A 95 -2.64 0.39 -5.99
N ALA A 96 -1.89 -0.69 -6.15
CA ALA A 96 -0.85 -1.11 -5.23
C ALA A 96 0.52 -1.18 -5.92
N ALA A 97 1.55 -0.71 -5.22
CA ALA A 97 2.94 -1.00 -5.54
C ALA A 97 3.32 -2.35 -4.90
N SER A 98 3.32 -3.40 -5.72
CA SER A 98 3.78 -4.76 -5.39
C SER A 98 5.31 -4.80 -5.50
N THR A 99 5.98 -4.22 -4.52
CA THR A 99 7.42 -3.97 -4.57
C THR A 99 8.23 -5.25 -4.72
N GLY A 100 7.82 -6.33 -4.05
CA GLY A 100 8.52 -7.61 -4.09
C GLY A 100 8.58 -8.26 -5.48
N SER A 101 7.74 -7.81 -6.40
CA SER A 101 7.65 -8.30 -7.79
C SER A 101 7.70 -7.18 -8.83
N ASP A 102 8.15 -5.98 -8.46
CA ASP A 102 8.29 -4.82 -9.35
C ASP A 102 7.01 -4.40 -10.11
N LYS A 103 5.82 -4.69 -9.57
CA LYS A 103 4.55 -4.46 -10.29
C LYS A 103 3.74 -3.33 -9.70
N ILE A 104 3.04 -2.62 -10.59
CA ILE A 104 1.85 -1.84 -10.23
C ILE A 104 0.62 -2.68 -10.56
N VAL A 105 -0.19 -2.94 -9.53
CA VAL A 105 -1.33 -3.86 -9.61
C VAL A 105 -2.59 -3.11 -9.25
N ARG A 106 -3.64 -3.23 -10.06
CA ARG A 106 -5.00 -2.87 -9.69
C ARG A 106 -5.62 -4.03 -8.93
N ILE A 107 -6.18 -3.72 -7.77
CA ILE A 107 -6.93 -4.63 -6.92
C ILE A 107 -8.39 -4.17 -6.93
N THR A 108 -9.26 -5.04 -7.41
CA THR A 108 -10.71 -4.81 -7.40
C THR A 108 -11.36 -5.79 -6.44
N ASP A 109 -12.07 -5.25 -5.45
CA ASP A 109 -12.86 -6.02 -4.49
C ASP A 109 -14.23 -6.32 -5.09
N ASN A 110 -14.60 -7.60 -5.15
CA ASN A 110 -15.91 -8.06 -5.61
C ASN A 110 -16.77 -8.61 -4.45
N GLY A 111 -16.43 -8.25 -3.20
CA GLY A 111 -17.15 -8.57 -1.97
C GLY A 111 -16.76 -9.91 -1.34
N THR A 112 -16.49 -10.94 -2.15
CA THR A 112 -16.03 -12.25 -1.66
C THR A 112 -14.57 -12.54 -1.96
N ASN A 113 -14.01 -11.90 -2.97
CA ASN A 113 -12.64 -12.10 -3.45
C ASN A 113 -12.09 -10.81 -4.05
N HIS A 114 -10.76 -10.75 -4.08
CA HIS A 114 -10.03 -9.73 -4.84
C HIS A 114 -9.64 -10.27 -6.21
N THR A 115 -9.68 -9.40 -7.21
CA THR A 115 -9.09 -9.65 -8.52
C THR A 115 -7.92 -8.72 -8.74
N TYR A 116 -6.92 -9.21 -9.48
CA TYR A 116 -5.63 -8.55 -9.63
C TYR A 116 -5.30 -8.36 -11.10
N GLU A 117 -5.09 -7.12 -11.53
CA GLU A 117 -4.66 -6.78 -12.88
C GLU A 117 -3.30 -6.07 -12.80
N THR A 118 -2.27 -6.63 -13.44
CA THR A 118 -1.00 -5.90 -13.57
C THR A 118 -1.18 -4.76 -14.57
N LEU A 119 -1.07 -3.53 -14.09
CA LEU A 119 -1.18 -2.33 -14.93
C LEU A 119 0.16 -2.01 -15.61
N TRP A 120 1.27 -2.27 -14.91
CA TRP A 120 2.60 -1.95 -15.39
C TRP A 120 3.69 -2.69 -14.59
N SER A 121 4.81 -2.95 -15.25
CA SER A 121 6.05 -3.43 -14.64
C SER A 121 7.24 -2.90 -15.44
N PRO A 122 8.34 -2.47 -14.80
CA PRO A 122 9.57 -2.08 -15.50
C PRO A 122 10.36 -3.28 -16.04
N SER A 123 10.06 -4.49 -15.56
CA SER A 123 10.73 -5.72 -16.00
C SER A 123 9.74 -6.86 -16.18
N SER A 124 10.07 -7.83 -17.04
CA SER A 124 9.22 -9.00 -17.29
C SER A 124 9.33 -10.09 -16.22
N GLY A 125 10.06 -9.85 -15.13
CA GLY A 125 10.31 -10.84 -14.07
C GLY A 125 9.39 -10.71 -12.87
N GLU A 126 9.46 -11.70 -11.97
CA GLU A 126 8.76 -11.73 -10.67
C GLU A 126 9.66 -11.28 -9.51
N HIS A 127 10.77 -10.58 -9.82
CA HIS A 127 11.80 -10.24 -8.86
C HIS A 127 11.85 -8.74 -8.61
N ASP A 128 12.04 -8.36 -7.35
CA ASP A 128 12.34 -6.99 -6.95
C ASP A 128 13.76 -6.58 -7.43
N LEU A 129 13.82 -5.96 -8.61
CA LEU A 129 15.03 -5.46 -9.26
C LEU A 129 15.12 -3.94 -9.24
N ASN A 130 13.98 -3.26 -9.35
CA ASN A 130 13.84 -1.81 -9.43
C ASN A 130 13.31 -1.20 -8.13
N HIS A 131 12.68 -2.02 -7.29
CA HIS A 131 12.01 -1.60 -6.07
C HIS A 131 10.98 -0.52 -6.33
N VAL A 132 9.95 -0.88 -7.10
CA VAL A 132 8.78 -0.02 -7.28
C VAL A 132 8.18 0.30 -5.92
N ASN A 133 8.30 1.55 -5.48
CA ASN A 133 8.20 1.91 -4.07
C ASN A 133 6.86 2.58 -3.74
N ALA A 134 6.43 3.52 -4.58
CA ALA A 134 5.22 4.28 -4.34
C ALA A 134 4.35 4.39 -5.59
N VAL A 135 3.05 4.56 -5.36
CA VAL A 135 2.06 4.85 -6.40
C VAL A 135 1.19 6.02 -5.98
N CYS A 136 0.81 6.86 -6.95
CA CYS A 136 -0.02 8.03 -6.74
C CYS A 136 -1.00 8.21 -7.90
N PHE A 137 -2.24 8.56 -7.57
CA PHE A 137 -3.23 9.02 -8.53
C PHE A 137 -3.37 10.54 -8.41
N HIS A 138 -3.14 11.25 -9.50
CA HIS A 138 -3.20 12.71 -9.53
C HIS A 138 -3.78 13.19 -10.85
N LYS A 139 -4.86 14.00 -10.78
CA LYS A 139 -5.50 14.63 -11.95
C LYS A 139 -5.83 13.64 -13.08
N GLY A 140 -6.36 12.47 -12.74
CA GLY A 140 -6.74 11.45 -13.72
C GLY A 140 -5.59 10.58 -14.23
N GLU A 141 -4.37 10.76 -13.71
CA GLU A 141 -3.19 10.03 -14.15
C GLU A 141 -2.57 9.23 -12.99
N LEU A 142 -2.04 8.05 -13.33
CA LEU A 142 -1.32 7.20 -12.41
C LEU A 142 0.19 7.37 -12.58
N TYR A 143 0.86 7.57 -11.46
CA TYR A 143 2.31 7.69 -11.37
C TYR A 143 2.85 6.66 -10.39
N CYS A 144 4.02 6.10 -10.70
CA CYS A 144 4.81 5.35 -9.73
C CYS A 144 6.21 5.92 -9.61
N CYS A 145 6.89 5.56 -8.52
CA CYS A 145 8.33 5.77 -8.41
C CYS A 145 9.05 4.48 -8.03
N ALA A 146 10.32 4.40 -8.41
CA ALA A 146 11.19 3.26 -8.11
C ALA A 146 12.59 3.75 -7.75
N PHE A 147 13.32 2.93 -6.99
CA PHE A 147 14.72 3.23 -6.68
C PHE A 147 15.63 3.01 -7.89
N GLY A 148 15.15 2.23 -8.87
CA GLY A 148 15.89 1.86 -10.07
C GLY A 148 16.69 0.57 -9.88
N PRO A 149 17.34 0.07 -10.95
CA PRO A 149 18.00 -1.22 -10.94
C PRO A 149 19.13 -1.26 -9.89
N LYS A 150 19.13 -2.31 -9.06
CA LYS A 150 20.25 -2.62 -8.17
C LYS A 150 21.39 -3.30 -8.93
N SER A 151 22.64 -2.94 -8.62
CA SER A 151 23.84 -3.59 -9.15
C SER A 151 24.40 -4.69 -8.23
N SER A 152 23.77 -4.92 -7.09
CA SER A 152 24.09 -5.98 -6.12
C SER A 152 22.82 -6.37 -5.34
N ASP A 153 22.90 -7.38 -4.47
CA ASP A 153 21.76 -7.81 -3.64
C ASP A 153 21.27 -6.75 -2.63
N ARG A 154 22.02 -5.66 -2.43
CA ARG A 154 21.66 -4.60 -1.49
C ARG A 154 21.02 -3.40 -2.19
N TRP A 155 19.91 -2.91 -1.65
CA TRP A 155 19.21 -1.72 -2.15
C TRP A 155 20.02 -0.43 -2.15
N LYS A 156 21.06 -0.32 -1.31
CA LYS A 156 22.00 0.82 -1.36
C LYS A 156 22.73 0.96 -2.70
N SER A 157 22.72 -0.09 -3.52
CA SER A 157 23.36 -0.12 -4.83
C SER A 157 22.43 0.27 -5.98
N ALA A 158 21.13 0.49 -5.69
CA ALA A 158 20.19 0.97 -6.68
C ALA A 158 20.62 2.34 -7.21
N GLN A 159 20.51 2.51 -8.52
CA GLN A 159 20.86 3.74 -9.23
C GLN A 159 19.75 4.07 -10.23
N ASN A 160 19.75 5.31 -10.72
CA ASN A 160 18.81 5.77 -11.75
C ASN A 160 17.35 5.66 -11.32
N GLY A 161 17.04 6.04 -10.07
CA GLY A 161 15.65 6.13 -9.59
C GLY A 161 14.81 7.06 -10.46
N TYR A 162 13.53 6.74 -10.59
CA TYR A 162 12.65 7.41 -11.54
C TYR A 162 11.23 7.57 -11.02
N ILE A 163 10.51 8.51 -11.63
CA ILE A 163 9.06 8.64 -11.58
C ILE A 163 8.53 8.34 -12.97
N TYR A 164 7.51 7.50 -13.08
CA TYR A 164 6.96 7.05 -14.34
C TYR A 164 5.45 7.26 -14.38
N ASN A 165 4.93 7.80 -15.49
CA ASN A 165 3.49 7.94 -15.73
C ASN A 165 2.98 6.67 -16.44
N ILE A 166 2.14 5.92 -15.73
CA ILE A 166 1.61 4.64 -16.18
C ILE A 166 0.52 4.83 -17.24
N THR A 167 -0.28 5.90 -17.11
CA THR A 167 -1.45 6.14 -17.97
C THR A 167 -1.07 6.53 -19.40
N ARG A 168 0.08 7.18 -19.61
CA ARG A 168 0.46 7.74 -20.92
C ARG A 168 1.06 6.75 -21.93
N ASN A 169 1.34 5.52 -21.53
CA ASN A 169 2.00 4.52 -22.38
C ASN A 169 1.17 3.22 -22.51
N LYS A 170 -0.17 3.33 -22.49
CA LYS A 170 -1.06 2.28 -23.00
C LYS A 170 -1.24 2.40 -24.50
#